data_AF-A0A8S9JQI2-F1
#
_entry.id   AF-A0A8S9JQI2-F1
#
_cell.length_a   1.000
_cell.length_b   1.000
_cell.length_c   1.000
_cell.angle_alpha   90.00
_cell.angle_beta   90.00
_cell.angle_gamma   90.00
#
_symmetry.space_group_name_H-M   'P 1'
#
loop_
_entity.id
_entity.type
_entity.pdbx_description
1 polymer ?
#
loop_
_entity_poly.entity_id
_entity_poly.type
_entity_poly.pdbx_seq_one_letter_code
_entity_poly.pdbx_strand_id
1 'polypeptide(L)' 'MARPEGVKAAKAKGKKAGREFKSIWEIKQKDFALNDKLNKQKLVDSLIAQTEPLSELEIALKNKLITDMLAS' A
#
# COMPACT_ATOMS: atom_id res chain seq x y z
N MET A 1 -15.00 38.73 -19.12
CA MET A 1 -15.72 37.44 -19.00
C MET A 1 -15.02 36.42 -19.87
N ALA A 2 -14.54 35.31 -19.30
CA ALA A 2 -13.84 34.26 -20.05
C ALA A 2 -14.85 33.46 -20.91
N ARG A 3 -14.49 33.15 -22.16
CA ARG A 3 -15.33 32.34 -23.05
C ARG A 3 -15.34 30.88 -22.55
N PRO A 4 -16.49 30.19 -22.53
CA PRO A 4 -16.56 28.80 -22.08
C PRO A 4 -15.71 27.88 -22.95
N GLU A 5 -15.16 26.84 -22.34
CA GLU A 5 -14.26 25.89 -23.00
C GLU A 5 -15.02 25.15 -24.12
N GLY A 6 -14.51 25.21 -25.36
CA GLY A 6 -15.12 24.51 -26.48
C GLY A 6 -15.13 23.00 -26.28
N VAL A 7 -16.12 22.30 -26.85
CA VAL A 7 -16.34 20.85 -26.69
C VAL A 7 -15.07 20.01 -26.93
N LYS A 8 -14.22 20.41 -27.89
CA LYS A 8 -12.93 19.76 -28.19
C LYS A 8 -11.91 19.92 -27.06
N ALA A 9 -11.85 21.09 -26.44
CA ALA A 9 -10.99 21.36 -25.28
C ALA A 9 -11.49 20.62 -24.02
N ALA A 10 -12.80 20.64 -23.77
CA ALA A 10 -13.41 19.91 -22.65
C ALA A 10 -13.18 18.39 -22.75
N LYS A 11 -13.35 17.80 -23.94
CA LYS A 11 -13.11 16.37 -24.19
C LYS A 11 -11.62 16.00 -24.05
N ALA A 12 -10.71 16.88 -24.45
CA ALA A 12 -9.27 16.67 -24.26
C ALA A 12 -8.87 16.67 -22.77
N LYS A 13 -9.44 17.58 -21.97
CA LYS A 13 -9.28 17.61 -20.51
C LYS A 13 -9.78 16.31 -19.86
N GLY A 14 -10.99 15.86 -20.21
CA GLY A 14 -11.54 14.60 -19.68
C GLY A 14 -10.68 13.38 -19.99
N LYS A 15 -10.11 13.30 -21.20
CA LYS A 15 -9.14 12.24 -21.56
C LYS A 15 -7.83 12.32 -20.79
N LYS A 16 -7.37 13.52 -20.41
CA LYS A 16 -6.17 13.69 -19.57
C LYS A 16 -6.46 13.23 -18.14
N ALA A 17 -7.54 13.73 -17.54
CA ALA A 17 -7.96 13.34 -16.20
C ALA A 17 -8.13 11.81 -16.06
N GLY A 18 -8.80 11.15 -17.01
CA GLY A 18 -8.97 9.70 -16.97
C GLY A 18 -7.64 8.91 -17.01
N ARG A 19 -6.61 9.42 -17.68
CA ARG A 19 -5.26 8.81 -17.67
C ARG A 19 -4.55 9.06 -16.33
N GLU A 20 -4.69 10.25 -15.78
CA GLU A 20 -4.12 10.60 -14.47
C GLU A 20 -4.74 9.75 -13.36
N PHE A 21 -6.06 9.55 -13.36
CA PHE A 21 -6.74 8.64 -12.43
C PHE A 21 -6.23 7.22 -12.51
N LYS A 22 -6.02 6.70 -13.73
CA LYS A 22 -5.51 5.34 -13.93
C LYS A 22 -4.09 5.20 -13.38
N SER A 23 -3.23 6.17 -13.69
CA SER A 23 -1.85 6.20 -13.17
C SER A 23 -1.80 6.30 -11.64
N ILE A 24 -2.65 7.14 -11.03
CA ILE A 24 -2.73 7.27 -9.56
C ILE A 24 -3.21 5.95 -8.93
N TRP A 25 -4.18 5.28 -9.56
CA TRP A 25 -4.68 3.99 -9.08
C TRP A 25 -3.60 2.89 -9.13
N GLU A 26 -2.85 2.83 -10.24
CA GLU A 26 -1.74 1.88 -10.40
C GLU A 26 -0.63 2.11 -9.36
N ILE A 27 -0.30 3.38 -9.06
CA ILE A 27 0.65 3.73 -8.00
C ILE A 27 0.12 3.27 -6.64
N LYS A 28 -1.14 3.59 -6.32
CA LYS A 28 -1.77 3.16 -5.06
C LYS A 28 -1.77 1.64 -4.86
N GLN A 29 -1.99 0.86 -5.93
CA GLN A 29 -1.93 -0.60 -5.83
C GLN A 29 -0.52 -1.10 -5.49
N LYS A 30 0.52 -0.52 -6.10
CA LYS A 30 1.91 -0.84 -5.78
C LYS A 30 2.25 -0.45 -4.35
N ASP A 31 1.83 0.74 -3.92
CA ASP A 31 2.03 1.21 -2.56
C ASP A 31 1.32 0.30 -1.55
N PHE A 32 0.12 -0.20 -1.85
CA PHE A 32 -0.60 -1.11 -0.96
C PHE A 32 0.17 -2.42 -0.75
N ALA A 33 0.74 -2.99 -1.82
CA ALA A 33 1.56 -4.19 -1.73
C ALA A 33 2.85 -3.96 -0.90
N LEU A 34 3.48 -2.79 -1.04
CA LEU A 34 4.65 -2.42 -0.24
C LEU A 34 4.29 -2.15 1.23
N ASN A 35 3.13 -1.54 1.48
CA ASN A 35 2.64 -1.30 2.84
C ASN A 35 2.31 -2.60 3.57
N ASP A 36 1.77 -3.62 2.89
CA ASP A 36 1.53 -4.93 3.51
C ASP A 36 2.84 -5.56 4.00
N LYS A 37 3.88 -5.53 3.17
CA LYS A 37 5.22 -6.01 3.54
C LYS A 37 5.81 -5.22 4.72
N LEU A 38 5.69 -3.89 4.67
CA LEU A 38 6.18 -3.01 5.73
C LEU A 38 5.43 -3.23 7.06
N ASN A 39 4.12 -3.45 7.02
CA ASN A 39 3.32 -3.71 8.22
C ASN A 39 3.69 -5.05 8.86
N LYS A 40 3.94 -6.09 8.06
CA LYS A 40 4.44 -7.38 8.57
C LYS A 40 5.80 -7.24 9.25
N GLN A 41 6.72 -6.47 8.66
CA GLN A 41 8.03 -6.15 9.27
C GLN A 41 7.86 -5.42 10.61
N LYS A 42 7.08 -4.33 10.64
CA LYS A 42 6.84 -3.56 11.87
C LYS A 42 6.20 -4.39 12.98
N LEU A 43 5.30 -5.30 12.63
CA LEU A 43 4.68 -6.21 13.59
C LEU A 43 5.71 -7.17 14.20
N VAL A 44 6.58 -7.75 13.37
CA VAL A 44 7.69 -8.61 13.84
C VAL A 44 8.65 -7.82 14.71
N ASP A 45 9.06 -6.62 14.31
CA ASP A 45 9.95 -5.76 15.10
C ASP A 45 9.33 -5.42 16.46
N SER A 46 8.04 -5.12 16.50
CA SER A 46 7.31 -4.85 17.75
C SER A 46 7.26 -6.07 18.67
N LEU A 47 7.04 -7.27 18.10
CA LEU A 47 7.04 -8.52 18.86
C LEU A 47 8.44 -8.92 19.33
N ILE A 48 9.50 -8.56 18.60
CA ILE A 48 10.89 -8.79 19.02
C ILE A 48 11.31 -7.79 20.10
N ALA A 49 10.84 -6.54 20.01
CA ALA A 49 11.15 -5.49 20.96
C ALA A 49 10.45 -5.67 22.31
N GLN A 50 9.35 -6.42 22.38
CA GLN A 50 8.75 -6.80 23.64
C GLN A 50 9.71 -7.71 24.42
N THR A 51 10.20 -7.20 25.55
CA THR A 51 11.09 -7.89 26.50
C THR A 51 10.34 -8.77 27.49
N GLU A 52 9.00 -8.76 27.47
CA GLU A 52 8.16 -9.63 28.29
C GLU A 52 8.09 -11.05 27.70
N PRO A 53 7.84 -12.08 28.52
CA PRO A 53 7.63 -13.43 28.01
C PRO A 53 6.37 -13.46 27.13
N LEU A 54 6.59 -13.47 25.82
CA LEU A 54 5.55 -13.67 24.83
C LEU A 54 4.79 -14.97 25.14
N SER A 55 3.47 -14.91 25.03
CA SER A 55 2.64 -16.11 25.12
C SER A 55 2.99 -17.11 24.01
N GLU A 56 2.70 -18.39 24.22
CA GLU A 56 2.95 -19.44 23.22
C GLU A 56 2.31 -19.12 21.85
N LEU A 57 1.14 -18.48 21.87
CA LEU A 57 0.45 -18.01 20.67
C LEU A 57 1.21 -16.89 19.94
N GLU A 58 1.76 -15.93 20.67
CA GLU A 58 2.55 -14.83 20.09
C GLU A 58 3.89 -15.32 19.53
N ILE A 59 4.52 -16.30 20.18
CA ILE A 59 5.72 -16.96 19.67
C ILE A 59 5.41 -17.70 18.36
N ALA A 60 4.32 -18.47 18.33
CA ALA A 60 3.89 -19.18 17.12
C ALA A 60 3.59 -18.19 15.98
N LEU A 61 2.91 -17.08 16.27
CA LEU A 61 2.63 -16.02 15.31
C LEU A 61 3.92 -15.37 14.78
N LYS A 62 4.86 -15.04 15.67
CA LYS A 62 6.17 -14.47 15.30
C LYS A 62 6.93 -15.40 14.36
N ASN A 63 7.02 -16.69 14.70
CA ASN A 63 7.72 -17.68 13.88
C ASN A 63 7.07 -17.85 12.51
N LYS A 64 5.73 -17.88 12.46
CA LYS A 64 4.98 -17.96 11.20
C LYS A 64 5.23 -16.73 10.32
N LEU A 65 5.16 -15.52 10.89
CA LEU A 65 5.41 -14.27 10.17
C LEU A 65 6.84 -14.21 9.60
N ILE A 66 7.84 -14.59 10.40
CA ILE A 66 9.25 -14.66 9.95
C ILE A 66 9.39 -15.68 8.81
N THR A 67 8.77 -16.86 8.93
CA THR A 67 8.81 -17.89 7.89
C THR A 67 8.17 -17.41 6.60
N ASP A 68 6.96 -16.82 6.67
CA ASP A 68 6.25 -16.28 5.50
C ASP A 68 7.04 -15.16 4.82
N MET A 69 7.79 -14.35 5.59
CA MET A 69 8.65 -13.30 5.07
C MET A 69 9.91 -13.83 4.40
N LEU A 70 10.50 -14.91 4.92
CA LEU A 70 11.70 -15.54 4.35
C LEU A 70 11.40 -16.48 3.17
N ALA A 71 10.16 -16.99 3.09
CA ALA A 71 9.69 -17.85 2.00
C ALA A 71 9.17 -17.08 0.77
N SER A 72 9.01 -15.75 0.88
CA SER A 72 8.53 -14.84 -0.18
C SER A 72 9.67 -14.17 -0.94
#